data_AF-A0A150SW43-F1
#
_entry.id   AF-A0A150SW43-F1
#
_cell.length_a   1.000
_cell.length_b   1.000
_cell.length_c   1.000
_cell.angle_alpha   90.00
_cell.angle_beta   90.00
_cell.angle_gamma   90.00
#
_symmetry.space_group_name_H-M   'P 1'
#
loop_
_entity.id
_entity.type
_entity.pdbx_description
1 polymer ?
#
loop_
_entity_poly.entity_id
_entity_poly.type
_entity_poly.pdbx_seq_one_letter_code
_entity_poly.pdbx_strand_id
1 'polypeptide(L)'
;MSETATTYAARAHARAQEGSVVETQPTVPSTSIGDPPPGVEARDVLWDETLGAGGYAARTLPVGSRLRIVDVEGDTCVALMLHRADRPIERLCLADTVKLQWQAYPGPGYLLLSDMGRALASLLEDTAGRHDTFCGTSLPGEIASRYGSDAHGGALRSGRERLLLALAKHGLAERDLPTPINLFKGVRIEADGAITFLPDASRPGAHVLLRAEQDVLVSVAAVPHRLDPRPAY
;
A
#
# COMPACT_ATOMS: atom_id res chain seq x y z
N MET A 1 -33.94 -18.20 -12.11
CA MET A 1 -33.26 -18.77 -10.93
C MET A 1 -31.77 -18.59 -11.15
N SER A 2 -31.02 -18.04 -10.19
CA SER A 2 -29.57 -17.82 -10.34
C SER A 2 -28.85 -19.16 -10.51
N GLU A 3 -27.88 -19.24 -11.42
CA GLU A 3 -27.07 -20.44 -11.67
C GLU A 3 -26.29 -20.91 -10.44
N THR A 4 -26.16 -20.08 -9.40
CA THR A 4 -25.47 -20.39 -8.14
C THR A 4 -26.42 -20.60 -6.96
N ALA A 5 -27.72 -20.77 -7.20
CA ALA A 5 -28.74 -20.84 -6.13
C ALA A 5 -28.69 -22.12 -5.26
N THR A 6 -27.85 -23.11 -5.61
CA THR A 6 -27.66 -24.33 -4.80
C THR A 6 -26.19 -24.51 -4.45
N THR A 7 -25.89 -25.22 -3.35
CA THR A 7 -24.51 -25.51 -2.94
C THR A 7 -23.73 -26.29 -4.00
N TYR A 8 -24.38 -27.22 -4.70
CA TYR A 8 -23.76 -27.98 -5.79
C TYR A 8 -23.45 -27.11 -7.01
N ALA A 9 -24.38 -26.23 -7.40
CA ALA A 9 -24.17 -25.35 -8.53
C ALA A 9 -23.14 -24.25 -8.21
N ALA A 10 -23.13 -23.71 -6.99
CA ALA A 10 -22.09 -22.80 -6.51
C ALA A 10 -20.70 -23.47 -6.50
N ARG A 11 -20.62 -24.73 -6.06
CA ARG A 11 -19.37 -25.51 -6.10
C ARG A 11 -18.91 -25.78 -7.53
N ALA A 12 -19.81 -26.16 -8.43
CA ALA A 12 -19.49 -26.40 -9.83
C ALA A 12 -19.01 -25.12 -10.52
N HIS A 13 -19.69 -23.99 -10.26
CA HIS A 13 -19.29 -22.68 -10.73
C HIS A 13 -17.91 -22.28 -10.21
N ALA A 14 -17.63 -22.42 -8.91
CA ALA A 14 -16.32 -22.12 -8.34
C ALA A 14 -15.18 -22.95 -8.96
N ARG A 15 -15.43 -24.24 -9.23
CA ARG A 15 -14.46 -25.10 -9.93
C ARG A 15 -14.27 -24.71 -11.40
N ALA A 16 -15.32 -24.23 -12.07
CA ALA A 16 -15.20 -23.74 -13.44
C ALA A 16 -14.37 -22.45 -13.54
N GLN A 17 -14.20 -21.71 -12.45
CA GLN A 17 -13.32 -20.55 -12.35
C GLN A 17 -11.87 -20.91 -11.95
N GLU A 18 -11.57 -22.18 -11.70
CA GLU A 18 -10.22 -22.62 -11.33
C GLU A 18 -9.26 -22.36 -12.51
N GLY A 19 -8.17 -21.65 -12.24
CA GLY A 19 -7.19 -21.24 -13.24
C GLY A 19 -7.52 -19.93 -13.98
N SER A 20 -8.67 -19.29 -13.69
CA SER A 20 -8.93 -17.93 -14.17
C SER A 20 -7.90 -16.96 -13.59
N VAL A 21 -7.24 -16.19 -14.46
CA VAL A 21 -6.31 -15.12 -14.09
C VAL A 21 -6.96 -13.80 -14.43
N VAL A 22 -7.13 -12.95 -13.43
CA VAL A 22 -7.50 -11.54 -13.61
C VAL A 22 -6.28 -10.66 -13.38
N GLU A 23 -6.32 -9.45 -13.91
CA GLU A 23 -5.21 -8.48 -13.80
C GLU A 23 -4.86 -8.15 -12.35
N THR A 24 -5.87 -8.01 -11.48
CA THR A 24 -5.70 -7.61 -10.08
C THR A 24 -6.00 -8.79 -9.15
N GLN A 25 -4.98 -9.59 -8.83
CA GLN A 25 -5.11 -10.72 -7.93
C GLN A 25 -3.80 -11.06 -7.21
N PRO A 26 -3.86 -11.76 -6.07
CA PRO A 26 -2.69 -12.43 -5.52
C PRO A 26 -2.29 -13.64 -6.38
N THR A 27 -0.99 -13.89 -6.48
CA THR A 27 -0.47 -15.15 -7.03
C THR A 27 -0.53 -16.25 -5.96
N VAL A 28 -1.23 -17.34 -6.26
CA VAL A 28 -1.48 -18.44 -5.31
C VAL A 28 -1.13 -19.79 -5.94
N PRO A 29 -0.19 -20.57 -5.37
CA PRO A 29 0.76 -20.16 -4.33
C PRO A 29 1.71 -19.06 -4.85
N SER A 30 2.27 -18.24 -3.96
CA SER A 30 3.21 -17.17 -4.33
C SER A 30 4.45 -17.69 -5.08
N THR A 31 4.79 -18.96 -4.84
CA THR A 31 5.88 -19.66 -5.52
C THR A 31 5.61 -19.95 -7.00
N SER A 32 4.40 -19.70 -7.49
CA SER A 32 4.02 -19.82 -8.91
C SER A 32 4.20 -18.50 -9.67
N ILE A 33 4.85 -17.49 -9.09
CA ILE A 33 5.17 -16.22 -9.75
C ILE A 33 5.94 -16.47 -11.06
N GLY A 34 5.51 -15.79 -12.13
CA GLY A 34 6.11 -15.95 -13.46
C GLY A 34 7.41 -15.17 -13.65
N ASP A 35 7.57 -14.05 -12.94
CA ASP A 35 8.72 -13.13 -13.05
C ASP A 35 9.17 -12.69 -11.65
N PRO A 36 9.94 -13.53 -10.91
CA PRO A 36 10.42 -13.16 -9.58
C PRO A 36 11.44 -12.02 -9.65
N PRO A 37 11.56 -11.21 -8.58
CA PRO A 37 12.55 -10.15 -8.53
C PRO A 37 13.99 -10.66 -8.78
N PRO A 38 14.87 -9.84 -9.37
CA PRO A 38 16.24 -10.24 -9.66
C PRO A 38 16.97 -10.83 -8.44
N GLY A 39 17.51 -12.04 -8.60
CA GLY A 39 18.24 -12.74 -7.54
C GLY A 39 17.35 -13.40 -6.47
N VAL A 40 16.05 -13.52 -6.71
CA VAL A 40 15.10 -14.24 -5.85
C VAL A 40 14.56 -15.44 -6.62
N GLU A 41 14.70 -16.65 -6.06
CA GLU A 41 14.07 -17.84 -6.62
C GLU A 41 12.57 -17.83 -6.30
N ALA A 42 11.73 -18.37 -7.20
CA ALA A 42 10.28 -18.38 -7.00
C ALA A 42 9.86 -19.05 -5.67
N ARG A 43 10.58 -20.10 -5.25
CA ARG A 43 10.35 -20.78 -3.96
C ARG A 43 10.55 -19.90 -2.72
N ASP A 44 11.31 -18.81 -2.85
CA ASP A 44 11.65 -17.89 -1.77
C ASP A 44 10.67 -16.70 -1.70
N VAL A 45 9.71 -16.62 -2.64
CA VAL A 45 8.70 -15.56 -2.69
C VAL A 45 7.59 -15.83 -1.67
N LEU A 46 7.53 -14.97 -0.65
CA LEU A 46 6.57 -15.06 0.46
C LEU A 46 5.16 -14.55 0.09
N TRP A 47 5.10 -13.59 -0.84
CA TRP A 47 3.89 -12.89 -1.25
C TRP A 47 4.12 -12.18 -2.58
N ASP A 48 3.13 -12.29 -3.47
CA ASP A 48 3.04 -11.59 -4.74
C ASP A 48 1.57 -11.27 -5.03
N GLU A 49 1.26 -10.02 -5.39
CA GLU A 49 -0.10 -9.53 -5.57
C GLU A 49 -0.15 -8.22 -6.36
N THR A 50 -1.00 -8.18 -7.39
CA THR A 50 -1.28 -6.98 -8.19
C THR A 50 -2.52 -6.26 -7.66
N LEU A 51 -2.37 -4.99 -7.31
CA LEU A 51 -3.45 -4.13 -6.81
C LEU A 51 -3.89 -3.13 -7.88
N GLY A 52 -5.16 -3.18 -8.28
CA GLY A 52 -5.76 -2.14 -9.12
C GLY A 52 -6.11 -0.88 -8.34
N ALA A 53 -6.69 0.11 -9.02
CA ALA A 53 -7.21 1.32 -8.41
C ALA A 53 -8.23 1.01 -7.30
N GLY A 54 -8.01 1.55 -6.10
CA GLY A 54 -8.80 1.24 -4.92
C GLY A 54 -8.55 -0.15 -4.33
N GLY A 55 -7.54 -0.90 -4.83
CA GLY A 55 -7.10 -2.17 -4.29
C GLY A 55 -6.36 -2.00 -2.95
N TYR A 56 -6.38 -3.04 -2.12
CA TYR A 56 -5.67 -3.05 -0.84
C TYR A 56 -5.26 -4.46 -0.46
N ALA A 57 -4.16 -4.56 0.28
CA ALA A 57 -3.67 -5.83 0.80
C ALA A 57 -3.03 -5.65 2.18
N ALA A 58 -2.95 -6.75 2.91
CA ALA A 58 -2.20 -6.84 4.15
C ALA A 58 -1.50 -8.19 4.24
N ARG A 59 -0.26 -8.19 4.72
CA ARG A 59 0.56 -9.39 4.87
C ARG A 59 1.55 -9.21 6.02
N THR A 60 1.72 -10.26 6.81
CA THR A 60 2.83 -10.32 7.76
C THR A 60 4.10 -10.77 7.05
N LEU A 61 5.18 -10.02 7.19
CA LEU A 61 6.50 -10.33 6.68
C LEU A 61 7.47 -10.54 7.84
N PRO A 62 8.25 -11.63 7.85
CA PRO A 62 9.28 -11.83 8.87
C PRO A 62 10.43 -10.83 8.70
N VAL A 63 11.16 -10.58 9.78
CA VAL A 63 12.38 -9.78 9.79
C VAL A 63 13.37 -10.22 8.70
N GLY A 64 14.02 -9.26 8.05
CA GLY A 64 14.95 -9.50 6.95
C GLY A 64 14.29 -9.67 5.57
N SER A 65 12.96 -9.87 5.51
CA SER A 65 12.22 -9.91 4.24
C SER A 65 12.36 -8.61 3.46
N ARG A 66 12.32 -8.72 2.14
CA ARG A 66 12.35 -7.57 1.24
C ARG A 66 10.98 -7.41 0.57
N LEU A 67 10.38 -6.24 0.70
CA LEU A 67 9.14 -5.87 0.05
C LEU A 67 9.44 -4.91 -1.11
N ARG A 68 9.23 -5.39 -2.33
CA ARG A 68 9.30 -4.57 -3.54
C ARG A 68 7.90 -4.11 -3.89
N ILE A 69 7.68 -2.79 -3.94
CA ILE A 69 6.41 -2.21 -4.42
C ILE A 69 6.71 -1.54 -5.75
N VAL A 70 5.95 -1.90 -6.79
CA VAL A 70 6.16 -1.43 -8.16
C VAL A 70 4.93 -0.66 -8.62
N ASP A 71 5.15 0.55 -9.12
CA ASP A 71 4.17 1.29 -9.90
C ASP A 71 4.20 0.77 -11.34
N VAL A 72 3.34 -0.22 -11.62
CA VAL A 72 3.37 -0.98 -12.88
C VAL A 72 3.11 -0.07 -14.08
N GLU A 73 2.07 0.76 -14.00
CA GLU A 73 1.62 1.62 -15.09
C GLU A 73 2.21 3.04 -15.03
N GLY A 74 2.74 3.45 -13.88
CA GLY A 74 3.17 4.82 -13.63
C GLY A 74 2.05 5.67 -13.02
N ASP A 75 2.47 6.82 -12.47
CA ASP A 75 1.58 7.84 -11.90
C ASP A 75 0.62 7.37 -10.78
N THR A 76 0.93 6.26 -10.10
CA THR A 76 0.11 5.73 -9.00
C THR A 76 0.39 6.44 -7.67
N CYS A 77 -0.41 6.11 -6.65
CA CYS A 77 -0.12 6.43 -5.26
C CYS A 77 -0.42 5.21 -4.38
N VAL A 78 0.53 4.82 -3.53
CA VAL A 78 0.37 3.71 -2.59
C VAL A 78 0.49 4.24 -1.17
N ALA A 79 -0.60 4.18 -0.41
CA ALA A 79 -0.58 4.43 1.02
C ALA A 79 -0.07 3.16 1.73
N LEU A 80 1.05 3.27 2.43
CA LEU A 80 1.70 2.19 3.16
C LEU A 80 1.66 2.47 4.67
N MET A 81 1.31 1.46 5.46
CA MET A 81 1.50 1.45 6.90
C MET A 81 2.15 0.15 7.37
N LEU A 82 2.83 0.24 8.50
CA LEU A 82 3.53 -0.85 9.14
C LEU A 82 3.11 -0.93 10.61
N HIS A 83 2.88 -2.14 11.08
CA HIS A 83 2.73 -2.47 12.49
C HIS A 83 3.74 -3.54 12.84
N ARG A 84 4.19 -3.56 14.09
CA ARG A 84 4.91 -4.74 14.58
C ARG A 84 3.93 -5.91 14.65
N ALA A 85 4.27 -7.05 14.04
CA ALA A 85 3.35 -8.14 13.78
C ALA A 85 2.79 -8.82 15.05
N ASP A 86 3.64 -9.05 16.05
CA ASP A 86 3.29 -9.70 17.32
C ASP A 86 2.73 -8.71 18.37
N ARG A 87 2.90 -7.40 18.14
CA ARG A 87 2.45 -6.34 19.05
C ARG A 87 1.99 -5.09 18.26
N PRO A 88 0.82 -5.13 17.61
CA PRO A 88 0.37 -4.05 16.72
C PRO A 88 0.05 -2.71 17.39
N ILE A 89 0.11 -2.64 18.74
CA ILE A 89 0.11 -1.34 19.44
C ILE A 89 1.34 -0.52 19.06
N GLU A 90 2.45 -1.16 18.67
CA GLU A 90 3.60 -0.50 18.09
C GLU A 90 3.45 -0.44 16.57
N ARG A 91 3.53 0.77 16.02
CA ARG A 91 3.18 1.04 14.63
C ARG A 91 3.94 2.24 14.09
N LEU A 92 3.94 2.36 12.76
CA LEU A 92 4.60 3.43 12.03
C LEU A 92 4.25 4.80 12.61
N CYS A 93 5.26 5.59 12.91
CA CYS A 93 5.17 6.96 13.37
C CYS A 93 5.95 7.85 12.40
N LEU A 94 5.23 8.52 11.50
CA LEU A 94 5.85 9.43 10.54
C LEU A 94 6.47 10.65 11.23
N ALA A 95 5.88 11.12 12.33
CA ALA A 95 6.45 12.21 13.11
C ALA A 95 7.85 11.86 13.63
N ASP A 96 8.05 10.67 14.21
CA ASP A 96 9.37 10.24 14.67
C ASP A 96 10.30 9.89 13.52
N THR A 97 9.78 9.25 12.47
CA THR A 97 10.51 8.98 11.22
C THR A 97 11.16 10.26 10.69
N VAL A 98 10.41 11.36 10.57
CA VAL A 98 10.93 12.65 10.08
C VAL A 98 11.80 13.34 11.12
N LYS A 99 11.29 13.52 12.35
CA LYS A 99 11.92 14.30 13.41
C LYS A 99 13.26 13.73 13.87
N LEU A 100 13.40 12.40 13.94
CA LEU A 100 14.62 11.79 14.46
C LEU A 100 15.73 11.69 13.40
N GLN A 101 15.36 11.62 12.12
CA GLN A 101 16.31 11.54 11.01
C GLN A 101 16.66 12.91 10.41
N TRP A 102 15.92 13.97 10.78
CA TRP A 102 16.06 15.33 10.23
C TRP A 102 15.91 15.35 8.71
N GLN A 103 15.10 14.42 8.19
CA GLN A 103 14.85 14.25 6.78
C GLN A 103 13.36 14.01 6.62
N ALA A 104 12.69 14.86 5.86
CA ALA A 104 11.26 14.76 5.62
C ALA A 104 10.92 14.00 4.33
N TYR A 105 11.89 13.92 3.42
CA TYR A 105 11.73 13.37 2.07
C TYR A 105 12.42 12.01 2.00
N PRO A 106 11.65 10.90 1.95
CA PRO A 106 12.21 9.55 1.90
C PRO A 106 13.11 9.32 0.69
N GLY A 107 14.12 8.48 0.88
CA GLY A 107 15.04 8.00 -0.16
C GLY A 107 15.87 6.82 0.35
N PRO A 108 16.85 6.31 -0.41
CA PRO A 108 17.68 5.20 0.05
C PRO A 108 18.38 5.49 1.39
N GLY A 109 18.36 4.52 2.30
CA GLY A 109 18.85 4.63 3.67
C GLY A 109 17.82 5.15 4.69
N TYR A 110 16.63 5.56 4.25
CA TYR A 110 15.60 6.12 5.13
C TYR A 110 14.93 5.04 5.99
N LEU A 111 14.81 5.28 7.30
CA LEU A 111 14.17 4.36 8.23
C LEU A 111 12.69 4.72 8.40
N LEU A 112 11.83 3.72 8.42
CA LEU A 112 10.43 3.82 8.83
C LEU A 112 10.33 3.44 10.30
N LEU A 113 10.20 4.43 11.17
CA LEU A 113 10.27 4.27 12.62
C LEU A 113 8.90 4.03 13.24
N SER A 114 8.84 3.21 14.28
CA SER A 114 7.67 3.07 15.14
C SER A 114 7.53 4.25 16.10
N ASP A 115 6.35 4.37 16.71
CA ASP A 115 6.07 5.25 17.85
C ASP A 115 6.86 4.91 19.13
N MET A 116 7.60 3.79 19.12
CA MET A 116 8.55 3.42 20.18
C MET A 116 10.01 3.64 19.75
N GLY A 117 10.24 4.36 18.64
CA GLY A 117 11.58 4.74 18.17
C GLY A 117 12.40 3.60 17.55
N ARG A 118 11.78 2.48 17.19
CA ARG A 118 12.46 1.35 16.55
C ARG A 118 12.21 1.34 15.06
N ALA A 119 13.20 0.92 14.27
CA ALA A 119 12.98 0.71 12.85
C ALA A 119 12.03 -0.48 12.63
N LEU A 120 10.94 -0.25 11.87
CA LEU A 120 10.05 -1.28 11.36
C LEU A 120 10.54 -1.75 9.99
N ALA A 121 10.99 -0.82 9.16
CA ALA A 121 11.57 -1.10 7.86
C ALA A 121 12.62 -0.05 7.46
N SER A 122 13.48 -0.41 6.50
CA SER A 122 14.42 0.51 5.85
C SER A 122 14.17 0.58 4.36
N LEU A 123 14.23 1.78 3.77
CA LEU A 123 14.17 2.00 2.33
C LEU A 123 15.56 1.76 1.71
N LEU A 124 15.70 0.67 0.95
CA LEU A 124 16.96 0.25 0.33
C LEU A 124 17.14 0.86 -1.06
N GLU A 125 16.08 0.85 -1.87
CA GLU A 125 16.08 1.37 -3.23
C GLU A 125 14.84 2.24 -3.44
N ASP A 126 15.01 3.32 -4.19
CA ASP A 126 13.94 4.18 -4.65
C ASP A 126 14.29 4.68 -6.05
N THR A 127 13.43 4.35 -7.02
CA THR A 127 13.54 4.83 -8.41
C THR A 127 12.46 5.84 -8.78
N ALA A 128 11.52 6.13 -7.86
CA ALA A 128 10.49 7.14 -8.02
C ALA A 128 10.97 8.51 -7.55
N GLY A 129 11.74 8.58 -6.45
CA GLY A 129 12.32 9.80 -5.90
C GLY A 129 11.30 10.76 -5.27
N ARG A 130 10.08 10.31 -5.02
CA ARG A 130 8.97 11.16 -4.54
C ARG A 130 7.99 10.36 -3.68
N HIS A 131 7.91 10.79 -2.44
CA HIS A 131 7.07 10.20 -1.40
C HIS A 131 6.58 11.31 -0.48
N ASP A 132 5.42 11.13 0.13
CA ASP A 132 4.81 12.08 1.05
C ASP A 132 4.64 11.47 2.46
N THR A 133 5.15 12.21 3.44
CA THR A 133 5.12 11.88 4.87
C THR A 133 4.26 12.87 5.67
N PHE A 134 3.57 13.80 5.00
CA PHE A 134 2.85 14.91 5.63
C PHE A 134 1.34 14.79 5.51
N CYS A 135 0.83 14.39 4.34
CA CYS A 135 -0.57 14.63 4.02
C CYS A 135 -1.50 13.54 4.56
N GLY A 136 -0.97 12.36 4.89
CA GLY A 136 -1.79 11.18 5.17
C GLY A 136 -2.56 10.73 3.93
N THR A 137 -3.46 9.76 4.09
CA THR A 137 -4.18 9.18 2.96
C THR A 137 -5.50 9.88 2.64
N SER A 138 -6.10 9.58 1.49
CA SER A 138 -7.39 10.13 1.08
C SER A 138 -8.54 9.72 2.01
N LEU A 139 -9.49 10.63 2.19
CA LEU A 139 -10.69 10.45 3.01
C LEU A 139 -11.95 10.21 2.14
N PRO A 140 -12.99 9.54 2.68
CA PRO A 140 -14.21 9.25 1.93
C PRO A 140 -14.86 10.49 1.30
N GLY A 141 -14.97 11.58 2.06
CA GLY A 141 -15.55 12.84 1.56
C GLY A 141 -14.74 13.49 0.44
N GLU A 142 -13.40 13.39 0.49
CA GLU A 142 -12.51 13.91 -0.55
C GLU A 142 -12.69 13.12 -1.86
N ILE A 143 -12.74 11.79 -1.77
CA ILE A 143 -12.98 10.91 -2.91
C ILE A 143 -14.38 11.13 -3.50
N ALA A 144 -15.41 11.15 -2.67
CA ALA A 144 -16.79 11.37 -3.11
C ALA A 144 -16.96 12.72 -3.81
N SER A 145 -16.32 13.78 -3.31
CA SER A 145 -16.36 15.11 -3.92
C SER A 145 -15.63 15.18 -5.26
N ARG A 146 -14.55 14.39 -5.45
CA ARG A 146 -13.71 14.47 -6.66
C ARG A 146 -14.12 13.50 -7.75
N TYR A 147 -14.44 12.25 -7.37
CA TYR A 147 -14.70 11.15 -8.29
C TYR A 147 -16.17 10.67 -8.27
N GLY A 148 -17.00 11.30 -7.43
CA GLY A 148 -18.41 10.93 -7.23
C GLY A 148 -18.59 9.83 -6.19
N SER A 149 -19.82 9.76 -5.65
CA SER A 149 -20.26 8.66 -4.79
C SER A 149 -21.33 7.85 -5.53
N ASP A 150 -21.09 6.57 -5.79
CA ASP A 150 -22.18 5.67 -6.12
C ASP A 150 -22.71 4.99 -4.83
N ALA A 151 -24.02 4.69 -4.80
CA ALA A 151 -24.70 4.10 -3.65
C ALA A 151 -24.26 2.64 -3.35
N HIS A 152 -23.46 2.05 -4.23
CA HIS A 152 -22.95 0.68 -4.13
C HIS A 152 -21.43 0.64 -3.87
N GLY A 153 -20.83 1.82 -3.65
CA GLY A 153 -19.41 2.00 -3.67
C GLY A 153 -18.82 2.37 -5.00
N GLY A 154 -18.62 3.67 -5.22
CA GLY A 154 -17.83 4.21 -6.32
C GLY A 154 -16.63 3.32 -6.63
N ALA A 155 -16.31 3.16 -7.92
CA ALA A 155 -15.15 2.38 -8.37
C ALA A 155 -13.88 2.72 -7.57
N LEU A 156 -13.75 3.99 -7.17
CA LEU A 156 -12.64 4.46 -6.36
C LEU A 156 -13.02 4.72 -4.92
N ARG A 157 -12.18 4.26 -4.00
CA ARG A 157 -12.44 4.21 -2.56
C ARG A 157 -11.31 4.85 -1.82
N SER A 158 -11.64 5.46 -0.68
CA SER A 158 -10.63 6.23 0.07
C SER A 158 -9.59 5.33 0.69
N GLY A 159 -8.36 5.83 0.79
CA GLY A 159 -7.29 5.12 1.46
C GLY A 159 -7.63 4.79 2.91
N ARG A 160 -8.34 5.68 3.61
CA ARG A 160 -8.79 5.41 4.98
C ARG A 160 -9.67 4.15 5.05
N GLU A 161 -10.70 4.05 4.20
CA GLU A 161 -11.58 2.87 4.18
C GLU A 161 -10.81 1.60 3.82
N ARG A 162 -9.90 1.70 2.86
CA ARG A 162 -9.14 0.57 2.35
C ARG A 162 -8.14 0.02 3.36
N LEU A 163 -7.42 0.91 4.03
CA LEU A 163 -6.50 0.54 5.09
C LEU A 163 -7.25 -0.01 6.31
N LEU A 164 -8.44 0.51 6.65
CA LEU A 164 -9.27 -0.09 7.70
C LEU A 164 -9.73 -1.51 7.37
N LEU A 165 -10.10 -1.79 6.12
CA LEU A 165 -10.41 -3.15 5.68
C LEU A 165 -9.17 -4.06 5.74
N ALA A 166 -7.99 -3.54 5.39
CA ALA A 166 -6.73 -4.27 5.51
C ALA A 166 -6.46 -4.66 6.98
N LEU A 167 -6.58 -3.70 7.90
CA LEU A 167 -6.39 -3.90 9.35
C LEU A 167 -7.43 -4.84 9.97
N ALA A 168 -8.70 -4.76 9.54
CA ALA A 168 -9.78 -5.60 10.07
C ALA A 168 -9.51 -7.10 9.87
N LYS A 169 -8.83 -7.49 8.78
CA LYS A 169 -8.41 -8.90 8.52
C LYS A 169 -7.45 -9.43 9.60
N HIS A 170 -6.82 -8.55 10.36
CA HIS A 170 -5.88 -8.86 11.43
C HIS A 170 -6.44 -8.54 12.83
N GLY A 171 -7.77 -8.32 12.96
CA GLY A 171 -8.41 -8.03 14.24
C GLY A 171 -8.12 -6.62 14.78
N LEU A 172 -7.62 -5.72 13.94
CA LEU A 172 -7.31 -4.34 14.28
C LEU A 172 -8.46 -3.41 13.87
N ALA A 173 -8.58 -2.28 14.56
CA ALA A 173 -9.68 -1.34 14.40
C ALA A 173 -9.19 0.08 14.09
N GLU A 174 -10.11 1.05 14.04
CA GLU A 174 -9.80 2.43 13.69
C GLU A 174 -8.74 3.09 14.59
N ARG A 175 -8.72 2.76 15.89
CA ARG A 175 -7.70 3.23 16.83
C ARG A 175 -6.27 2.79 16.48
N ASP A 176 -6.16 1.77 15.64
CA ASP A 176 -4.91 1.14 15.23
C ASP A 176 -4.42 1.69 13.89
N LEU A 177 -5.12 2.64 13.27
CA LEU A 177 -4.77 3.25 11.99
C LEU A 177 -3.77 4.41 12.19
N PRO A 178 -2.45 4.25 11.94
CA PRO A 178 -1.52 5.38 11.95
C PRO A 178 -1.67 6.21 10.67
N THR A 179 -1.01 7.36 10.62
CA THR A 179 -0.80 8.09 9.36
C THR A 179 0.11 7.25 8.45
N PRO A 180 -0.34 6.86 7.25
CA PRO A 180 0.49 6.11 6.30
C PRO A 180 1.46 7.05 5.57
N ILE A 181 2.55 6.47 5.06
CA ILE A 181 3.40 7.11 4.03
C ILE A 181 2.73 6.92 2.67
N ASN A 182 2.68 7.99 1.86
CA ASN A 182 2.24 7.90 0.48
C ASN A 182 3.46 7.71 -0.43
N LEU A 183 3.55 6.56 -1.09
CA LEU A 183 4.61 6.25 -2.04
C LEU A 183 4.23 6.74 -3.45
N PHE A 184 5.23 7.01 -4.30
CA PHE A 184 5.11 7.44 -5.70
C PHE A 184 4.50 8.84 -5.97
N LYS A 185 3.94 9.48 -4.93
CA LYS A 185 3.52 10.90 -4.94
C LYS A 185 4.22 11.65 -3.84
N GLY A 186 4.57 12.91 -4.10
CA GLY A 186 5.31 13.73 -3.16
C GLY A 186 4.74 15.14 -3.01
N VAL A 187 5.16 15.80 -1.94
CA VAL A 187 4.90 17.21 -1.69
C VAL A 187 6.20 17.93 -1.35
N ARG A 188 6.16 19.27 -1.38
CA ARG A 188 7.20 20.16 -0.87
C ARG A 188 6.61 21.05 0.20
N ILE A 189 7.38 21.27 1.25
CA ILE A 189 7.06 22.29 2.25
C ILE A 189 7.81 23.54 1.81
N GLU A 190 7.06 24.59 1.51
CA GLU A 190 7.61 25.88 1.08
C GLU A 190 8.16 26.67 2.28
N ALA A 191 8.90 27.74 2.00
CA ALA A 191 9.52 28.57 3.04
C ALA A 191 8.50 29.23 3.98
N ASP A 192 7.26 29.44 3.53
CA ASP A 192 6.14 29.97 4.31
C ASP A 192 5.34 28.88 5.05
N GLY A 193 5.74 27.60 4.90
CA GLY A 193 5.06 26.44 5.47
C GLY A 193 3.90 25.90 4.61
N ALA A 194 3.63 26.48 3.44
CA ALA A 194 2.64 25.93 2.51
C ALA A 194 3.08 24.54 2.01
N ILE A 195 2.09 23.69 1.70
CA ILE A 195 2.31 22.37 1.13
C ILE A 195 2.02 22.42 -0.37
N THR A 196 3.04 22.26 -1.20
CA THR A 196 2.93 22.18 -2.66
C THR A 196 2.93 20.73 -3.09
N PHE A 197 1.91 20.29 -3.82
CA PHE A 197 1.90 18.97 -4.46
C PHE A 197 2.87 18.94 -5.64
N LEU A 198 3.68 17.89 -5.75
CA LEU A 198 4.58 17.70 -6.88
C LEU A 198 3.82 16.97 -8.01
N PRO A 199 3.58 17.60 -9.17
CA PRO A 199 2.74 17.03 -10.22
C PRO A 199 3.43 15.92 -11.03
N ASP A 200 4.76 15.82 -10.93
CA ASP A 200 5.55 14.85 -11.68
C ASP A 200 5.13 13.41 -11.35
N ALA A 201 4.76 12.68 -12.39
CA ALA A 201 4.43 11.27 -12.31
C ALA A 201 5.67 10.40 -12.10
N SER A 202 5.47 9.37 -11.27
CA SER A 202 6.28 8.17 -11.27
C SER A 202 6.22 7.49 -12.66
N ARG A 203 7.35 6.98 -13.15
CA ARG A 203 7.41 6.30 -14.46
C ARG A 203 6.89 4.85 -14.36
N PRO A 204 6.36 4.26 -15.45
CA PRO A 204 6.04 2.83 -15.46
C PRO A 204 7.23 1.97 -15.02
N GLY A 205 6.98 1.02 -14.13
CA GLY A 205 7.98 0.15 -13.52
C GLY A 205 8.84 0.82 -12.43
N ALA A 206 8.56 2.07 -12.04
CA ALA A 206 9.20 2.66 -10.87
C ALA A 206 8.90 1.83 -9.63
N HIS A 207 9.88 1.69 -8.75
CA HIS A 207 9.79 0.83 -7.58
C HIS A 207 10.48 1.42 -6.37
N VAL A 208 10.02 0.96 -5.21
CA VAL A 208 10.75 1.04 -3.94
C VAL A 208 11.05 -0.37 -3.43
N LEU A 209 12.18 -0.52 -2.75
CA LEU A 209 12.55 -1.76 -2.06
C LEU A 209 12.70 -1.47 -0.57
N LEU A 210 11.85 -2.08 0.24
CA LEU A 210 11.91 -2.01 1.70
C LEU A 210 12.51 -3.30 2.26
N ARG A 211 13.30 -3.22 3.33
CA ARG A 211 13.66 -4.37 4.18
C ARG A 211 12.92 -4.28 5.49
N ALA A 212 12.28 -5.35 5.92
CA ALA A 212 11.70 -5.46 7.25
C ALA A 212 12.81 -5.55 8.30
N GLU A 213 12.83 -4.64 9.27
CA GLU A 213 13.79 -4.66 10.39
C GLU A 213 13.26 -5.42 11.62
N GLN A 214 11.98 -5.79 11.57
CA GLN A 214 11.26 -6.61 12.54
C GLN A 214 10.26 -7.49 11.80
N ASP A 215 9.60 -8.41 12.51
CA ASP A 215 8.38 -9.02 11.98
C ASP A 215 7.31 -7.93 11.89
N VAL A 216 6.84 -7.63 10.68
CA VAL A 216 5.94 -6.50 10.40
C VAL A 216 4.66 -6.97 9.73
N LEU A 217 3.54 -6.45 10.19
CA LEU A 217 2.30 -6.43 9.42
C LEU A 217 2.38 -5.23 8.47
N VAL A 218 2.44 -5.52 7.18
CA VAL A 218 2.36 -4.55 6.10
C VAL A 218 0.91 -4.39 5.72
N SER A 219 0.42 -3.16 5.60
CA SER A 219 -0.85 -2.86 4.92
C SER A 219 -0.64 -1.78 3.87
N VAL A 220 -1.17 -2.03 2.68
CA VAL A 220 -1.05 -1.13 1.52
C VAL A 220 -2.41 -0.89 0.87
N ALA A 221 -2.58 0.29 0.29
CA ALA A 221 -3.73 0.63 -0.55
C ALA A 221 -3.28 1.46 -1.75
N ALA A 222 -3.69 1.06 -2.95
CA ALA A 222 -3.47 1.79 -4.19
C ALA A 222 -4.62 2.79 -4.37
N VAL A 223 -4.42 4.04 -3.97
CA VAL A 223 -5.48 5.05 -3.80
C VAL A 223 -4.98 6.45 -4.11
N PRO A 224 -5.87 7.38 -4.53
CA PRO A 224 -5.47 8.75 -4.82
C PRO A 224 -4.78 9.41 -3.64
N HIS A 225 -3.69 10.10 -3.94
CA HIS A 225 -3.13 11.07 -3.01
C HIS A 225 -4.15 12.21 -2.82
N ARG A 226 -4.33 12.67 -1.58
CA ARG A 226 -5.38 13.64 -1.26
C ARG A 226 -5.21 14.99 -1.97
N LEU A 227 -3.96 15.40 -2.24
CA LEU A 227 -3.66 16.64 -2.98
C LEU A 227 -3.50 16.44 -4.49
N ASP A 228 -3.68 15.23 -5.00
CA ASP A 228 -3.59 14.98 -6.45
C ASP A 228 -4.77 15.65 -7.18
N PRO A 229 -4.55 16.58 -8.12
CA PRO A 229 -5.63 17.33 -8.76
C PRO A 229 -6.30 16.59 -9.92
N ARG A 230 -5.84 15.38 -10.28
CA ARG A 230 -6.33 14.67 -11.47
C ARG A 230 -7.83 14.34 -11.36
N PRO A 231 -8.62 14.58 -12.43
CA PRO A 231 -10.06 14.31 -12.43
C PRO A 231 -10.40 12.82 -12.52
N ALA A 232 -9.45 11.99 -12.95
CA ALA A 232 -9.52 10.54 -12.98
C ALA A 232 -8.26 9.95 -12.32
N TYR A 233 -8.37 8.73 -11.80
CA TYR A 233 -7.29 8.02 -11.13
C TYR A 233 -7.07 6.68 -11.81
#